data_AF-A0A444QG44-F1
#
_entry.id   AF-A0A444QG44-F1
#
_cell.length_a   1.000
_cell.length_b   1.000
_cell.length_c   1.000
_cell.angle_alpha   90.00
_cell.angle_beta   90.00
_cell.angle_gamma   90.00
#
_symmetry.space_group_name_H-M   'P 1'
#
loop_
_entity.id
_entity.type
_entity.pdbx_description
1 polymer ?
#
loop_
_entity_poly.entity_id
_entity_poly.type
_entity_poly.pdbx_seq_one_letter_code
_entity_poly.pdbx_strand_id
1 'polypeptide(L)'
;MIRISRYTMLALAGLFSLYHVFRGVITLGVPDSPWPSIVAMVLYIGATIISLWPTSPVQMPLSLAFFNLAVSITLCLLVTSELDPGADNGYATWHVASIGTLMTITAARRREWTAWAGVGFLTIQSIVWAGIGTAAAIGVTGSVTWVAIAVVIARALARAGRDAEKLVLAERAAAEWQAAQDAHFTERARRLDEASRLAGPTLRRIVLSGGDLTPDERMEARLLEAGLRDEIRGRRLLNLDVRREVLAARRRGTMVSLLDEGTIDDLPQEELDRVLAVVAASVADSTSERLIVRTAPLDSTAAVTLVGLSKPAPGSEDPDDDVDLWREVPRSAAAGSDPGRRSRQGTMEST
;
A
#
# COMPACT_ATOMS: atom_id res chain seq x y z
N MET A 1 -12.09 23.14 -11.35
CA MET A 1 -13.15 22.11 -11.24
C MET A 1 -14.28 22.68 -10.41
N ILE A 2 -15.48 22.84 -10.98
CA ILE A 2 -16.66 23.29 -10.22
C ILE A 2 -17.07 22.15 -9.29
N ARG A 3 -16.76 22.26 -7.99
CA ARG A 3 -17.25 21.31 -6.98
C ARG A 3 -18.70 21.67 -6.66
N ILE A 4 -19.63 21.00 -7.33
CA ILE A 4 -21.05 21.10 -6.95
C ILE A 4 -21.19 20.49 -5.55
N SER A 5 -21.66 21.30 -4.60
CA SER A 5 -21.91 20.83 -3.24
C SER A 5 -23.00 19.76 -3.24
N ARG A 6 -22.78 18.68 -2.49
CA ARG A 6 -23.78 17.62 -2.27
C ARG A 6 -25.13 18.20 -1.83
N TYR A 7 -25.10 19.24 -1.00
CA TYR A 7 -26.29 19.92 -0.51
C TYR A 7 -27.07 20.62 -1.63
N THR A 8 -26.38 21.17 -2.63
CA THR A 8 -27.02 21.78 -3.81
C THR A 8 -27.78 20.73 -4.62
N MET A 9 -27.19 19.54 -4.83
CA MET A 9 -27.87 18.45 -5.53
C MET A 9 -29.09 17.94 -4.74
N LEU A 10 -28.96 17.78 -3.42
CA LEU A 10 -30.07 17.36 -2.56
C LEU A 10 -31.20 18.40 -2.55
N ALA A 11 -30.85 19.69 -2.46
CA ALA A 11 -31.81 20.78 -2.49
C ALA A 11 -32.56 20.84 -3.83
N LEU A 12 -31.84 20.69 -4.96
CA LEU A 12 -32.46 20.67 -6.28
C LEU A 12 -33.41 19.47 -6.45
N ALA A 13 -32.98 18.27 -6.03
CA ALA A 13 -33.82 17.07 -6.07
C ALA A 13 -35.07 17.23 -5.17
N GLY A 14 -34.90 17.81 -3.98
CA GLY A 14 -36.00 18.10 -3.06
C GLY A 14 -36.99 19.11 -3.62
N LEU A 15 -36.49 20.21 -4.21
CA LEU A 15 -37.31 21.24 -4.84
C LEU A 15 -38.09 20.69 -6.03
N PHE A 16 -37.45 19.88 -6.88
CA PHE A 16 -38.11 19.23 -8.00
C PHE A 16 -39.18 18.23 -7.55
N SER A 17 -38.93 17.51 -6.45
CA SER A 17 -39.93 16.62 -5.85
C SER A 17 -41.12 17.42 -5.29
N LEU A 18 -40.87 18.53 -4.60
CA LEU A 18 -41.92 19.41 -4.07
C LEU A 18 -42.78 20.02 -5.19
N TYR A 19 -42.19 20.31 -6.35
CA TYR A 19 -42.93 20.79 -7.52
C TYR A 19 -44.02 19.79 -7.97
N HIS A 20 -43.77 18.48 -7.91
CA HIS A 20 -44.79 17.49 -8.25
C HIS A 20 -45.92 17.43 -7.20
N VAL A 21 -45.58 17.57 -5.91
CA VAL A 21 -46.58 17.69 -4.84
C VAL A 21 -47.43 18.93 -5.07
N PHE A 22 -46.82 20.08 -5.40
CA PHE A 22 -47.54 21.30 -5.72
C PHE A 22 -48.55 21.09 -6.86
N ARG A 23 -48.15 20.40 -7.94
CA ARG A 23 -49.07 20.00 -9.02
C ARG A 23 -50.25 19.15 -8.53
N GLY A 24 -49.99 18.22 -7.62
CA GLY A 24 -51.05 17.43 -6.98
C GLY A 24 -52.01 18.30 -6.17
N VAL A 25 -51.50 19.22 -5.35
CA VAL A 25 -52.33 20.11 -4.50
C VAL A 25 -53.27 20.96 -5.35
N ILE A 26 -52.76 21.59 -6.41
CA ILE A 26 -53.57 22.50 -7.25
C ILE A 26 -54.62 21.76 -8.09
N THR A 27 -54.53 20.44 -8.20
CA THR A 27 -55.45 19.61 -8.98
C THR A 27 -56.35 18.70 -8.13
N LEU A 28 -56.40 18.90 -6.81
CA LEU A 28 -57.22 18.08 -5.90
C LEU A 28 -58.73 18.11 -6.19
N GLY A 29 -59.22 19.08 -6.97
CA GLY A 29 -60.62 19.13 -7.40
C GLY A 29 -60.96 18.35 -8.67
N VAL A 30 -59.97 17.69 -9.30
CA VAL A 30 -60.17 16.87 -10.50
C VAL A 30 -60.59 15.44 -10.18
N PRO A 31 -59.96 14.72 -9.23
CA PRO A 31 -60.34 13.34 -8.91
C PRO A 31 -61.70 13.25 -8.23
N ASP A 32 -62.37 12.10 -8.36
CA ASP A 32 -63.67 11.83 -7.72
C ASP A 32 -63.62 12.00 -6.19
N SER A 33 -62.54 11.53 -5.57
CA SER A 33 -62.20 11.78 -4.17
C SER A 33 -60.78 12.34 -4.04
N PRO A 34 -60.56 13.42 -3.27
CA PRO A 34 -59.21 13.97 -3.05
C PRO A 34 -58.35 13.09 -2.14
N TRP A 35 -58.96 12.20 -1.35
CA TRP A 35 -58.26 11.49 -0.27
C TRP A 35 -57.17 10.52 -0.74
N PRO A 36 -57.37 9.68 -1.78
CA PRO A 36 -56.32 8.82 -2.31
C PRO A 36 -55.11 9.62 -2.83
N SER A 37 -55.36 10.77 -3.47
CA SER A 37 -54.30 11.68 -3.91
C SER A 37 -53.52 12.26 -2.72
N ILE A 38 -54.20 12.68 -1.65
CA ILE A 38 -53.54 13.19 -0.43
C ILE A 38 -52.66 12.11 0.22
N VAL A 39 -53.16 10.88 0.34
CA VAL A 39 -52.38 9.74 0.89
C VAL A 39 -51.15 9.48 0.03
N ALA A 40 -51.31 9.45 -1.29
CA ALA A 40 -50.21 9.28 -2.24
C ALA A 40 -49.13 10.38 -2.10
N MET A 41 -49.53 11.64 -1.90
CA MET A 41 -48.62 12.75 -1.68
C MET A 41 -47.83 12.60 -0.38
N VAL A 42 -48.48 12.20 0.72
CA VAL A 42 -47.81 11.95 2.01
C VAL A 42 -46.77 10.83 1.89
N LEU A 43 -47.14 9.73 1.24
CA LEU A 43 -46.22 8.60 0.99
C LEU A 43 -45.01 9.04 0.16
N TYR A 44 -45.25 9.80 -0.91
CA TYR A 44 -44.19 10.32 -1.78
C TYR A 44 -43.25 11.28 -1.06
N ILE A 45 -43.78 12.21 -0.26
CA ILE A 45 -42.98 13.14 0.54
C ILE A 45 -42.12 12.36 1.54
N GLY A 46 -42.70 11.41 2.27
CA GLY A 46 -41.98 10.57 3.22
C GLY A 46 -40.83 9.80 2.54
N ALA A 47 -41.11 9.12 1.43
CA ALA A 47 -40.11 8.40 0.66
C ALA A 47 -38.98 9.31 0.15
N THR A 48 -39.33 10.50 -0.31
CA THR A 48 -38.37 11.49 -0.81
C THR A 48 -37.48 12.03 0.31
N ILE A 49 -38.06 12.41 1.47
CA ILE A 49 -37.30 12.92 2.62
C ILE A 49 -36.30 11.87 3.12
N ILE A 50 -36.75 10.62 3.30
CA ILE A 50 -35.88 9.54 3.76
C ILE A 50 -34.79 9.26 2.70
N SER A 51 -35.14 9.30 1.42
CA SER A 51 -34.20 9.05 0.31
C SER A 51 -33.14 10.14 0.12
N LEU A 52 -33.47 11.39 0.44
CA LEU A 52 -32.62 12.57 0.30
C LEU A 52 -32.00 13.03 1.63
N TRP A 53 -32.13 12.24 2.70
CA TRP A 53 -31.61 12.62 4.01
C TRP A 53 -30.11 12.94 3.95
N PRO A 54 -29.62 14.07 4.50
CA PRO A 54 -28.26 14.55 4.27
C PRO A 54 -27.15 13.57 4.66
N THR A 55 -27.38 12.79 5.71
CA THR A 55 -26.42 11.79 6.22
C THR A 55 -26.56 10.40 5.58
N SER A 56 -27.47 10.23 4.61
CA SER A 56 -27.67 8.96 3.92
C SER A 56 -26.38 8.47 3.22
N PRO A 57 -26.11 7.16 3.19
CA PRO A 57 -24.98 6.61 2.44
C PRO A 57 -25.11 6.85 0.93
N VAL A 58 -23.99 6.87 0.20
CA VAL A 58 -23.97 7.04 -1.26
C VAL A 58 -24.80 5.95 -1.95
N GLN A 59 -24.64 4.70 -1.52
CA GLN A 59 -25.49 3.59 -1.96
C GLN A 59 -26.72 3.47 -1.06
N MET A 60 -27.90 3.49 -1.65
CA MET A 60 -29.16 3.34 -0.92
C MET A 60 -29.29 1.91 -0.33
N PRO A 61 -29.78 1.72 0.90
CA PRO A 61 -30.06 0.37 1.43
C PRO A 61 -31.20 -0.29 0.65
N LEU A 62 -31.17 -1.62 0.52
CA LEU A 62 -32.18 -2.36 -0.26
C LEU A 62 -33.61 -2.16 0.29
N SER A 63 -33.77 -2.12 1.62
CA SER A 63 -35.06 -1.88 2.26
C SER A 63 -35.70 -0.57 1.80
N LEU A 64 -34.92 0.52 1.74
CA LEU A 64 -35.41 1.81 1.26
C LEU A 64 -35.70 1.80 -0.25
N ALA A 65 -34.92 1.05 -1.04
CA ALA A 65 -35.19 0.89 -2.47
C ALA A 65 -36.50 0.14 -2.74
N PHE A 66 -36.76 -0.94 -1.99
CA PHE A 66 -38.03 -1.65 -2.05
C PHE A 66 -39.20 -0.82 -1.50
N PHE A 67 -38.95 -0.01 -0.46
CA PHE A 67 -39.95 0.95 0.03
C PHE A 67 -40.32 1.96 -1.06
N ASN A 68 -39.32 2.56 -1.75
CA ASN A 68 -39.56 3.46 -2.86
C ASN A 68 -40.32 2.79 -4.01
N LEU A 69 -40.01 1.51 -4.31
CA LEU A 69 -40.75 0.74 -5.30
C LEU A 69 -42.21 0.52 -4.88
N ALA A 70 -42.45 0.12 -3.64
CA ALA A 70 -43.79 -0.07 -3.10
C ALA A 70 -44.59 1.24 -3.15
N VAL A 71 -43.98 2.35 -2.74
CA VAL A 71 -44.58 3.70 -2.83
C VAL A 71 -44.94 4.02 -4.28
N SER A 72 -44.04 3.79 -5.25
CA SER A 72 -44.35 4.02 -6.67
C SER A 72 -45.56 3.21 -7.17
N ILE A 73 -45.63 1.93 -6.80
CA ILE A 73 -46.77 1.06 -7.14
C ILE A 73 -48.06 1.60 -6.51
N THR A 74 -48.02 1.93 -5.23
CA THR A 74 -49.16 2.49 -4.50
C THR A 74 -49.62 3.82 -5.08
N LEU A 75 -48.72 4.72 -5.46
CA LEU A 75 -49.03 6.00 -6.11
C LEU A 75 -49.81 5.79 -7.41
N CYS A 76 -49.33 4.89 -8.28
CA CYS A 76 -50.02 4.54 -9.52
C CYS A 76 -51.45 4.10 -9.22
N LEU A 77 -51.62 3.10 -8.35
CA LEU A 77 -52.93 2.52 -8.08
C LEU A 77 -53.90 3.52 -7.42
N LEU A 78 -53.44 4.28 -6.43
CA LEU A 78 -54.29 5.25 -5.71
C LEU A 78 -54.70 6.45 -6.55
N VAL A 79 -53.80 6.97 -7.39
CA VAL A 79 -54.12 8.19 -8.15
C VAL A 79 -54.95 7.85 -9.38
N THR A 80 -54.65 6.73 -10.07
CA THR A 80 -55.47 6.34 -11.24
C THR A 80 -56.83 5.75 -10.87
N SER A 81 -57.09 5.34 -9.62
CA SER A 81 -58.42 4.88 -9.21
C SER A 81 -59.46 6.00 -9.17
N GLU A 82 -59.02 7.24 -9.03
CA GLU A 82 -59.88 8.42 -8.88
C GLU A 82 -59.94 9.30 -10.13
N LEU A 83 -59.26 8.90 -11.21
CA LEU A 83 -59.17 9.67 -12.46
C LEU A 83 -59.86 8.91 -13.60
N ASP A 84 -60.49 9.65 -14.51
CA ASP A 84 -61.10 9.09 -15.71
C ASP A 84 -60.04 8.94 -16.83
N PRO A 85 -59.70 7.72 -17.28
CA PRO A 85 -58.72 7.52 -18.35
C PRO A 85 -59.14 8.11 -19.71
N GLY A 86 -60.44 8.37 -19.93
CA GLY A 86 -60.97 8.97 -21.15
C GLY A 86 -60.98 10.50 -21.16
N ALA A 87 -60.76 11.14 -20.01
CA ALA A 87 -60.81 12.59 -19.86
C ALA A 87 -59.41 13.23 -19.95
N ASP A 88 -59.37 14.53 -20.28
CA ASP A 88 -58.17 15.34 -20.12
C ASP A 88 -57.97 15.67 -18.63
N ASN A 89 -57.15 14.85 -17.97
CA ASN A 89 -56.81 15.00 -16.55
C ASN A 89 -55.80 16.13 -16.28
N GLY A 90 -55.27 16.79 -17.31
CA GLY A 90 -54.29 17.86 -17.18
C GLY A 90 -53.16 17.52 -16.21
N TYR A 91 -52.95 18.37 -15.20
CA TYR A 91 -51.91 18.18 -14.21
C TYR A 91 -52.22 17.15 -13.11
N ALA A 92 -53.44 16.59 -13.04
CA ALA A 92 -53.83 15.59 -12.04
C ALA A 92 -53.08 14.25 -12.19
N THR A 93 -52.42 14.04 -13.33
CA THR A 93 -51.47 12.93 -13.57
C THR A 93 -50.07 13.19 -12.97
N TRP A 94 -49.96 14.05 -11.96
CA TRP A 94 -48.72 14.44 -11.27
C TRP A 94 -47.90 13.24 -10.74
N HIS A 95 -48.57 12.13 -10.44
CA HIS A 95 -47.96 10.90 -9.93
C HIS A 95 -46.94 10.31 -10.92
N VAL A 96 -47.16 10.45 -12.23
CA VAL A 96 -46.25 9.95 -13.28
C VAL A 96 -44.85 10.55 -13.11
N ALA A 97 -44.78 11.87 -13.04
CA ALA A 97 -43.52 12.59 -12.86
C ALA A 97 -42.93 12.39 -11.46
N SER A 98 -43.77 12.25 -10.43
CA SER A 98 -43.33 11.93 -9.06
C SER A 98 -42.60 10.59 -8.99
N ILE A 99 -43.18 9.55 -9.61
CA ILE A 99 -42.57 8.23 -9.70
C ILE A 99 -41.28 8.30 -10.51
N GLY A 100 -41.27 8.98 -11.65
CA GLY A 100 -40.07 9.22 -12.44
C GLY A 100 -38.94 9.86 -11.62
N THR A 101 -39.26 10.86 -10.81
CA THR A 101 -38.32 11.55 -9.90
C THR A 101 -37.83 10.63 -8.79
N LEU A 102 -38.73 9.89 -8.13
CA LEU A 102 -38.34 8.96 -7.05
C LEU A 102 -37.44 7.83 -7.58
N MET A 103 -37.76 7.30 -8.77
CA MET A 103 -36.94 6.27 -9.41
C MET A 103 -35.61 6.84 -9.94
N THR A 104 -35.58 8.10 -10.36
CA THR A 104 -34.33 8.81 -10.71
C THR A 104 -33.43 8.95 -9.49
N ILE A 105 -33.97 9.34 -8.32
CA ILE A 105 -33.23 9.38 -7.05
C ILE A 105 -32.71 7.98 -6.69
N THR A 106 -33.54 6.96 -6.85
CA THR A 106 -33.20 5.55 -6.56
C THR A 106 -32.08 5.04 -7.49
N ALA A 107 -32.15 5.37 -8.79
CA ALA A 107 -31.12 5.05 -9.77
C ALA A 107 -29.80 5.77 -9.47
N ALA A 108 -29.85 7.08 -9.20
CA ALA A 108 -28.67 7.88 -8.83
C ALA A 108 -27.96 7.35 -7.58
N ARG A 109 -28.71 6.71 -6.67
CA ARG A 109 -28.18 6.04 -5.46
C ARG A 109 -27.85 4.56 -5.65
N ARG A 110 -27.52 4.16 -6.88
CA ARG A 110 -27.00 2.83 -7.29
C ARG A 110 -28.00 1.68 -7.11
N ARG A 111 -29.30 1.94 -7.25
CA ARG A 111 -30.36 0.92 -7.22
C ARG A 111 -31.13 0.89 -8.55
N GLU A 112 -30.40 0.59 -9.62
CA GLU A 112 -30.94 0.60 -10.99
C GLU A 112 -32.06 -0.41 -11.21
N TRP A 113 -31.96 -1.62 -10.66
CA TRP A 113 -32.97 -2.67 -10.85
C TRP A 113 -34.33 -2.28 -10.28
N THR A 114 -34.36 -1.72 -9.07
CA THR A 114 -35.60 -1.24 -8.45
C THR A 114 -36.13 0.01 -9.15
N ALA A 115 -35.25 0.89 -9.64
CA ALA A 115 -35.66 2.06 -10.43
C ALA A 115 -36.33 1.64 -11.75
N TRP A 116 -35.76 0.66 -12.46
CA TRP A 116 -36.34 0.08 -13.66
C TRP A 116 -37.65 -0.64 -13.37
N ALA A 117 -37.73 -1.40 -12.27
CA ALA A 117 -38.97 -2.05 -11.86
C ALA A 117 -40.10 -1.03 -11.60
N GLY A 118 -39.80 0.07 -10.91
CA GLY A 118 -40.80 1.10 -10.61
C GLY A 118 -41.28 1.85 -11.84
N VAL A 119 -40.36 2.28 -12.72
CA VAL A 119 -40.76 2.97 -13.96
C VAL A 119 -41.38 1.99 -14.98
N GLY A 120 -40.98 0.72 -14.96
CA GLY A 120 -41.58 -0.35 -15.76
C GLY A 120 -43.02 -0.62 -15.32
N PHE A 121 -43.28 -0.71 -14.02
CA PHE A 121 -44.63 -0.82 -13.48
C PHE A 121 -45.48 0.39 -13.87
N LEU A 122 -44.98 1.61 -13.67
CA LEU A 122 -45.65 2.84 -14.10
C LEU A 122 -46.03 2.78 -15.58
N THR A 123 -45.09 2.34 -16.43
CA THR A 123 -45.30 2.24 -17.88
C THR A 123 -46.39 1.24 -18.22
N ILE A 124 -46.31 0.03 -17.70
CA ILE A 124 -47.30 -1.04 -17.97
C ILE A 124 -48.68 -0.60 -17.46
N GLN A 125 -48.74 -0.12 -16.22
CA GLN A 125 -50.00 0.29 -15.59
C GLN A 125 -50.64 1.47 -16.33
N SER A 126 -49.87 2.48 -16.74
CA SER A 126 -50.38 3.63 -17.51
C SER A 126 -50.91 3.22 -18.88
N ILE A 127 -50.24 2.28 -19.57
CA ILE A 127 -50.70 1.75 -20.86
C ILE A 127 -51.99 0.95 -20.68
N VAL A 128 -52.08 0.12 -19.64
CA VAL A 128 -53.30 -0.66 -19.34
C VAL A 128 -54.46 0.25 -18.95
N TRP A 129 -54.20 1.34 -18.23
CA TRP A 129 -55.21 2.26 -17.74
C TRP A 129 -55.75 3.21 -18.83
N ALA A 130 -54.88 3.88 -19.61
CA ALA A 130 -55.30 4.92 -20.57
C ALA A 130 -54.85 4.70 -22.02
N GLY A 131 -54.19 3.58 -22.32
CA GLY A 131 -53.65 3.28 -23.65
C GLY A 131 -52.29 3.95 -23.93
N ILE A 132 -51.62 3.50 -24.99
CA ILE A 132 -50.24 3.89 -25.28
C ILE A 132 -50.06 5.38 -25.61
N GLY A 133 -51.02 5.98 -26.34
CA GLY A 133 -50.97 7.38 -26.74
C GLY A 133 -51.08 8.32 -25.54
N THR A 134 -52.10 8.10 -24.70
CA THR A 134 -52.31 8.89 -23.48
C THR A 134 -51.19 8.68 -22.47
N ALA A 135 -50.70 7.44 -22.30
CA ALA A 135 -49.54 7.16 -21.45
C ALA A 135 -48.30 7.98 -21.85
N ALA A 136 -48.02 8.11 -23.15
CA ALA A 136 -46.95 8.97 -23.64
C ALA A 136 -47.22 10.46 -23.36
N ALA A 137 -48.46 10.92 -23.60
CA ALA A 137 -48.86 12.32 -23.41
C ALA A 137 -48.77 12.78 -21.94
N ILE A 138 -49.10 11.93 -20.98
CA ILE A 138 -49.02 12.24 -19.54
C ILE A 138 -47.59 12.20 -18.97
N GLY A 139 -46.59 11.88 -19.81
CA GLY A 139 -45.17 12.00 -19.47
C GLY A 139 -44.48 10.71 -19.02
N VAL A 140 -45.05 9.53 -19.27
CA VAL A 140 -44.38 8.24 -18.99
C VAL A 140 -43.05 8.14 -19.74
N THR A 141 -43.02 8.52 -21.02
CA THR A 141 -41.80 8.54 -21.84
C THR A 141 -40.71 9.41 -21.22
N GLY A 142 -41.08 10.57 -20.67
CA GLY A 142 -40.17 11.47 -19.97
C GLY A 142 -39.59 10.82 -18.72
N SER A 143 -40.43 10.14 -17.94
CA SER A 143 -40.02 9.44 -16.72
C SER A 143 -39.05 8.30 -17.01
N VAL A 144 -39.31 7.49 -18.04
CA VAL A 144 -38.40 6.43 -18.51
C VAL A 144 -37.06 7.02 -18.96
N THR A 145 -37.09 8.10 -19.73
CA THR A 145 -35.89 8.77 -20.24
C THR A 145 -35.02 9.32 -19.11
N TRP A 146 -35.62 10.00 -18.13
CA TRP A 146 -34.89 10.54 -16.98
C TRP A 146 -34.22 9.45 -16.14
N VAL A 147 -34.93 8.35 -15.87
CA VAL A 147 -34.36 7.20 -15.15
C VAL A 147 -33.19 6.60 -15.92
N ALA A 148 -33.32 6.44 -17.24
CA ALA A 148 -32.26 5.91 -18.08
C ALA A 148 -31.00 6.80 -18.03
N ILE A 149 -31.15 8.12 -18.18
CA ILE A 149 -30.06 9.09 -18.08
C ILE A 149 -29.40 9.01 -16.70
N ALA A 150 -30.19 8.95 -15.63
CA ALA A 150 -29.69 8.86 -14.28
C ALA A 150 -28.86 7.58 -14.04
N VAL A 151 -29.30 6.43 -14.58
CA VAL A 151 -28.54 5.17 -14.53
C VAL A 151 -27.21 5.31 -15.26
N VAL A 152 -27.19 5.89 -16.47
CA VAL A 152 -25.96 6.07 -17.26
C VAL A 152 -24.97 6.96 -16.51
N ILE A 153 -25.42 8.12 -15.99
CA ILE A 153 -24.59 9.04 -15.21
C ILE A 153 -24.07 8.35 -13.95
N ALA A 154 -24.94 7.64 -13.21
CA ALA A 154 -24.55 6.94 -11.98
C ALA A 154 -23.48 5.87 -12.23
N ARG A 155 -23.61 5.10 -13.32
CA ARG A 155 -22.62 4.09 -13.74
C ARG A 155 -21.30 4.75 -14.14
N ALA A 156 -21.35 5.83 -14.90
CA ALA A 156 -20.16 6.57 -15.32
C ALA A 156 -19.39 7.13 -14.11
N LEU A 157 -20.09 7.75 -13.15
CA LEU A 157 -19.49 8.27 -11.91
C LEU A 157 -18.92 7.14 -11.03
N ALA A 158 -19.63 6.02 -10.91
CA ALA A 158 -19.13 4.87 -10.16
C ALA A 158 -17.88 4.24 -10.81
N ARG A 159 -17.78 4.27 -12.14
CA ARG A 159 -16.58 3.85 -12.87
C ARG A 159 -15.43 4.82 -12.64
N ALA A 160 -15.66 6.12 -12.83
CA ALA A 160 -14.66 7.16 -12.60
C ALA A 160 -14.09 7.14 -11.17
N GLY A 161 -14.95 6.89 -10.16
CA GLY A 161 -14.49 6.75 -8.78
C GLY A 161 -13.53 5.56 -8.57
N ARG A 162 -13.84 4.40 -9.15
CA ARG A 162 -12.95 3.21 -9.09
C ARG A 162 -11.64 3.43 -9.82
N ASP A 163 -11.68 4.13 -10.95
CA ASP A 163 -10.47 4.43 -11.74
C ASP A 163 -9.57 5.44 -10.99
N ALA A 164 -10.16 6.41 -10.30
CA ALA A 164 -9.42 7.33 -9.43
C ALA A 164 -8.77 6.63 -8.24
N GLU A 165 -9.46 5.70 -7.58
CA GLU A 165 -8.87 4.89 -6.49
C GLU A 165 -7.66 4.08 -6.96
N LYS A 166 -7.74 3.49 -8.16
CA LYS A 166 -6.61 2.77 -8.76
C LYS A 166 -5.43 3.68 -9.08
N LEU A 167 -5.71 4.88 -9.59
CA LEU A 167 -4.67 5.86 -9.89
C LEU A 167 -3.93 6.28 -8.61
N VAL A 168 -4.66 6.53 -7.52
CA VAL A 168 -4.07 6.87 -6.22
C VAL A 168 -3.18 5.73 -5.70
N LEU A 169 -3.59 4.47 -5.85
CA LEU A 169 -2.77 3.33 -5.46
C LEU A 169 -1.50 3.21 -6.32
N ALA A 170 -1.62 3.41 -7.64
CA ALA A 170 -0.48 3.37 -8.56
C ALA A 170 0.51 4.52 -8.30
N GLU A 171 0.02 5.73 -8.02
CA GLU A 171 0.85 6.88 -7.65
C GLU A 171 1.62 6.63 -6.36
N ARG A 172 0.99 6.03 -5.34
CA ARG A 172 1.66 5.64 -4.09
C ARG A 172 2.79 4.63 -4.33
N ALA A 173 2.52 3.57 -5.09
CA ALA A 173 3.52 2.56 -5.41
C ALA A 173 4.70 3.15 -6.22
N ALA A 174 4.41 4.05 -7.16
CA ALA A 174 5.45 4.75 -7.92
C ALA A 174 6.30 5.68 -7.03
N ALA A 175 5.67 6.39 -6.09
CA ALA A 175 6.38 7.25 -5.14
C ALA A 175 7.27 6.45 -4.19
N GLU A 176 6.81 5.30 -3.69
CA GLU A 176 7.62 4.40 -2.87
C GLU A 176 8.82 3.85 -3.64
N TRP A 177 8.60 3.42 -4.89
CA TRP A 177 9.68 2.94 -5.76
C TRP A 177 10.71 4.04 -6.05
N GLN A 178 10.24 5.26 -6.34
CA GLN A 178 11.11 6.42 -6.58
C GLN A 178 11.95 6.75 -5.34
N ALA A 179 11.34 6.77 -4.16
CA ALA A 179 12.04 7.02 -2.90
C ALA A 179 13.13 5.96 -2.63
N ALA A 180 12.88 4.69 -2.95
CA ALA A 180 13.87 3.63 -2.83
C ALA A 180 15.06 3.83 -3.79
N GLN A 181 14.80 4.23 -5.04
CA GLN A 181 15.86 4.54 -6.01
C GLN A 181 16.69 5.75 -5.56
N ASP A 182 16.03 6.83 -5.13
CA ASP A 182 16.70 8.04 -4.66
C ASP A 182 17.57 7.74 -3.42
N ALA A 183 17.11 6.87 -2.52
CA ALA A 183 17.89 6.40 -1.38
C ALA A 183 19.14 5.62 -1.82
N HIS A 184 19.00 4.70 -2.78
CA HIS A 184 20.14 3.96 -3.34
C HIS A 184 21.17 4.88 -4.01
N PHE A 185 20.72 5.87 -4.80
CA PHE A 185 21.60 6.85 -5.43
C PHE A 185 22.31 7.73 -4.40
N THR A 186 21.58 8.21 -3.40
CA THR A 186 22.14 9.05 -2.33
C THR A 186 23.19 8.29 -1.53
N GLU A 187 22.92 7.05 -1.14
CA GLU A 187 23.89 6.23 -0.40
C GLU A 187 25.13 5.91 -1.23
N ARG A 188 24.96 5.61 -2.52
CA ARG A 188 26.09 5.39 -3.43
C ARG A 188 26.95 6.65 -3.58
N ALA A 189 26.32 7.81 -3.76
CA ALA A 189 27.01 9.09 -3.88
C ALA A 189 27.81 9.41 -2.60
N ARG A 190 27.20 9.20 -1.42
CA ARG A 190 27.85 9.37 -0.11
C ARG A 190 29.10 8.50 0.02
N ARG A 191 28.99 7.20 -0.28
CA ARG A 191 30.13 6.26 -0.21
C ARG A 191 31.26 6.62 -1.17
N LEU A 192 30.92 7.05 -2.38
CA LEU A 192 31.92 7.45 -3.38
C LEU A 192 32.68 8.71 -2.93
N ASP A 193 31.98 9.67 -2.34
CA ASP A 193 32.58 10.91 -1.81
C ASP A 193 33.47 10.64 -0.59
N GLU A 194 33.07 9.74 0.32
CA GLU A 194 33.89 9.27 1.44
C GLU A 194 35.17 8.57 0.97
N ALA A 195 35.05 7.61 0.05
CA ALA A 195 36.22 6.93 -0.53
C ALA A 195 37.16 7.90 -1.27
N SER A 196 36.58 8.88 -1.99
CA SER A 196 37.37 9.89 -2.71
C SER A 196 38.12 10.83 -1.77
N ARG A 197 37.52 11.21 -0.63
CA ARG A 197 38.18 12.02 0.40
C ARG A 197 39.34 11.27 1.06
N LEU A 198 39.18 9.97 1.31
CA LEU A 198 40.24 9.12 1.87
C LEU A 198 41.38 8.88 0.87
N ALA A 199 41.05 8.55 -0.38
CA ALA A 199 42.05 8.18 -1.40
C ALA A 199 42.72 9.37 -2.10
N GLY A 200 42.05 10.53 -2.14
CA GLY A 200 42.47 11.71 -2.90
C GLY A 200 43.90 12.18 -2.62
N PRO A 201 44.34 12.32 -1.34
CA PRO A 201 45.69 12.76 -1.02
C PRO A 201 46.78 11.82 -1.56
N THR A 202 46.61 10.51 -1.41
CA THR A 202 47.56 9.49 -1.88
C THR A 202 47.61 9.44 -3.40
N LEU A 203 46.45 9.46 -4.07
CA LEU A 203 46.38 9.50 -5.54
C LEU A 203 47.05 10.77 -6.10
N ARG A 204 46.80 11.92 -5.48
CA ARG A 204 47.46 13.18 -5.86
C ARG A 204 48.98 13.08 -5.72
N ARG A 205 49.45 12.47 -4.63
CA ARG A 205 50.90 12.28 -4.39
C ARG A 205 51.54 11.39 -5.47
N ILE A 206 50.90 10.27 -5.82
CA ILE A 206 51.35 9.37 -6.89
C ILE A 206 51.49 10.12 -8.22
N VAL A 207 50.52 10.96 -8.56
CA VAL A 207 50.55 11.77 -9.79
C VAL A 207 51.70 12.78 -9.76
N LEU A 208 51.87 13.50 -8.65
CA LEU A 208 52.91 14.52 -8.51
C LEU A 208 54.33 13.94 -8.51
N SER A 209 54.52 12.72 -8.00
CA SER A 209 55.83 12.04 -8.01
C SER A 209 56.10 11.24 -9.29
N GLY A 210 55.16 11.21 -10.25
CA GLY A 210 55.29 10.35 -11.43
C GLY A 210 55.35 8.86 -11.10
N GLY A 211 54.84 8.45 -9.94
CA GLY A 211 54.90 7.08 -9.44
C GLY A 211 56.18 6.72 -8.67
N ASP A 212 57.14 7.64 -8.52
CA ASP A 212 58.34 7.40 -7.72
C ASP A 212 58.05 7.64 -6.23
N LEU A 213 57.45 6.63 -5.59
CA LEU A 213 57.15 6.63 -4.16
C LEU A 213 58.28 6.00 -3.35
N THR A 214 58.56 6.60 -2.18
CA THR A 214 59.45 6.00 -1.17
C THR A 214 58.89 4.68 -0.63
N PRO A 215 59.71 3.79 -0.03
CA PRO A 215 59.23 2.54 0.56
C PRO A 215 58.10 2.74 1.59
N ASP A 216 58.19 3.79 2.41
CA ASP A 216 57.18 4.11 3.44
C ASP A 216 55.86 4.56 2.79
N GLU A 217 55.93 5.39 1.74
CA GLU A 217 54.73 5.82 1.01
C GLU A 217 54.06 4.67 0.25
N ARG A 218 54.84 3.72 -0.28
CA ARG A 218 54.29 2.50 -0.87
C ARG A 218 53.59 1.65 0.17
N MET A 219 54.10 1.60 1.40
CA MET A 219 53.46 0.87 2.50
C MET A 219 52.13 1.54 2.87
N GLU A 220 52.12 2.85 3.11
CA GLU A 220 50.90 3.59 3.43
C GLU A 220 49.84 3.50 2.32
N ALA A 221 50.24 3.54 1.04
CA ALA A 221 49.33 3.33 -0.08
C ALA A 221 48.70 1.92 -0.09
N ARG A 222 49.47 0.88 0.26
CA ARG A 222 48.95 -0.50 0.38
C ARG A 222 48.00 -0.65 1.57
N LEU A 223 48.31 -0.02 2.71
CA LEU A 223 47.45 -0.03 3.89
C LEU A 223 46.11 0.66 3.61
N LEU A 224 46.13 1.80 2.91
CA LEU A 224 44.93 2.51 2.48
C LEU A 224 44.07 1.67 1.52
N GLU A 225 44.68 1.05 0.51
CA GLU A 225 43.97 0.17 -0.43
C GLU A 225 43.32 -1.02 0.29
N ALA A 226 44.07 -1.67 1.18
CA ALA A 226 43.55 -2.77 1.96
C ALA A 226 42.41 -2.33 2.90
N GLY A 227 42.50 -1.14 3.50
CA GLY A 227 41.43 -0.54 4.28
C GLY A 227 40.16 -0.29 3.46
N LEU A 228 40.28 0.30 2.27
CA LEU A 228 39.15 0.52 1.35
C LEU A 228 38.52 -0.81 0.90
N ARG A 229 39.33 -1.84 0.64
CA ARG A 229 38.84 -3.17 0.29
C ARG A 229 38.05 -3.80 1.42
N ASP A 230 38.50 -3.64 2.66
CA ASP A 230 37.78 -4.14 3.82
C ASP A 230 36.47 -3.39 4.06
N GLU A 231 36.41 -2.09 3.81
CA GLU A 231 35.14 -1.33 3.90
C GLU A 231 34.08 -1.84 2.90
N ILE A 232 34.53 -2.38 1.77
CA ILE A 232 33.67 -3.01 0.77
C ILE A 232 33.27 -4.44 1.19
N ARG A 233 34.23 -5.25 1.66
CA ARG A 233 34.02 -6.69 1.90
C ARG A 233 33.59 -7.06 3.31
N GLY A 234 33.81 -6.19 4.30
CA GLY A 234 33.65 -6.46 5.73
C GLY A 234 32.81 -5.40 6.43
N ARG A 235 31.79 -4.84 5.76
CA ARG A 235 31.09 -3.62 6.19
C ARG A 235 30.61 -3.67 7.64
N ARG A 236 29.86 -4.70 8.04
CA ARG A 236 29.38 -4.85 9.43
C ARG A 236 30.44 -5.31 10.41
N LEU A 237 31.56 -5.85 9.93
CA LEU A 237 32.68 -6.29 10.76
C LEU A 237 33.63 -5.16 11.18
N LEU A 238 33.44 -3.95 10.65
CA LEU A 238 34.35 -2.82 10.85
C LEU A 238 33.71 -1.70 11.67
N ASN A 239 33.95 -1.68 12.99
CA ASN A 239 33.82 -0.48 13.80
C ASN A 239 35.18 0.24 13.97
N LEU A 240 35.22 1.32 14.74
CA LEU A 240 36.46 2.09 14.94
C LEU A 240 37.57 1.26 15.60
N ASP A 241 37.22 0.40 16.57
CA ASP A 241 38.20 -0.43 17.27
C ASP A 241 38.76 -1.53 16.37
N VAL A 242 37.90 -2.27 15.65
CA VAL A 242 38.37 -3.30 14.71
C VAL A 242 39.25 -2.68 13.62
N ARG A 243 38.91 -1.50 13.09
CA ARG A 243 39.78 -0.79 12.12
C ARG A 243 41.16 -0.51 12.70
N ARG A 244 41.23 0.00 13.94
CA ARG A 244 42.49 0.31 14.61
C ARG A 244 43.35 -0.95 14.77
N GLU A 245 42.77 -2.04 15.28
CA GLU A 245 43.52 -3.28 15.53
C GLU A 245 43.95 -3.97 14.24
N VAL A 246 43.12 -3.97 13.20
CA VAL A 246 43.47 -4.51 11.87
C VAL A 246 44.62 -3.73 11.23
N LEU A 247 44.60 -2.39 11.32
CA LEU A 247 45.71 -1.56 10.84
C LEU A 247 47.00 -1.80 11.64
N ALA A 248 46.90 -1.94 12.96
CA ALA A 248 48.04 -2.28 13.80
C ALA A 248 48.63 -3.65 13.43
N ALA A 249 47.80 -4.67 13.22
CA ALA A 249 48.23 -6.00 12.80
C ALA A 249 48.92 -5.97 11.42
N ARG A 250 48.39 -5.24 10.45
CA ARG A 250 49.02 -5.08 9.13
C ARG A 250 50.37 -4.38 9.19
N ARG A 251 50.52 -3.39 10.07
CA ARG A 251 51.82 -2.72 10.32
C ARG A 251 52.86 -3.66 10.93
N ARG A 252 52.44 -4.70 11.66
CA ARG A 252 53.32 -5.79 12.13
C ARG A 252 53.66 -6.82 11.04
N GLY A 253 53.02 -6.74 9.87
CA GLY A 253 53.23 -7.66 8.75
C GLY A 253 52.15 -8.73 8.57
N THR A 254 51.13 -8.77 9.44
CA THR A 254 50.03 -9.76 9.33
C THR A 254 49.10 -9.44 8.16
N MET A 255 48.81 -10.45 7.33
CA MET A 255 47.80 -10.35 6.27
C MET A 255 46.39 -10.59 6.83
N VAL A 256 45.61 -9.52 7.01
CA VAL A 256 44.23 -9.62 7.49
C VAL A 256 43.23 -9.58 6.33
N SER A 257 42.27 -10.52 6.31
CA SER A 257 41.13 -10.57 5.38
C SER A 257 39.82 -10.55 6.16
N LEU A 258 38.95 -9.58 5.85
CA LEU A 258 37.61 -9.46 6.45
C LEU A 258 36.55 -9.81 5.39
N LEU A 259 35.62 -10.70 5.73
CA LEU A 259 34.54 -11.16 4.85
C LEU A 259 33.19 -11.12 5.58
N ASP A 260 32.29 -10.27 5.09
CA ASP A 260 30.93 -10.10 5.59
C ASP A 260 29.95 -10.56 4.51
N GLU A 261 29.26 -11.67 4.79
CA GLU A 261 28.22 -12.28 3.96
C GLU A 261 26.81 -11.79 4.35
N GLY A 262 26.71 -10.76 5.20
CA GLY A 262 25.45 -10.12 5.61
C GLY A 262 24.67 -10.90 6.68
N THR A 263 25.21 -12.00 7.23
CA THR A 263 24.50 -12.86 8.19
C THR A 263 24.36 -12.25 9.60
N ILE A 264 24.97 -11.08 9.84
CA ILE A 264 24.92 -10.33 11.10
C ILE A 264 24.18 -8.98 10.97
N ASP A 265 23.57 -8.68 9.81
CA ASP A 265 22.91 -7.39 9.56
C ASP A 265 21.70 -7.13 10.48
N ASP A 266 21.02 -8.20 10.93
CA ASP A 266 19.83 -8.16 11.79
C ASP A 266 20.15 -8.27 13.29
N LEU A 267 21.43 -8.37 13.68
CA LEU A 267 21.79 -8.43 15.10
C LEU A 267 21.42 -7.12 15.82
N PRO A 268 20.86 -7.20 17.05
CA PRO A 268 20.71 -6.03 17.90
C PRO A 268 22.05 -5.32 18.12
N GLN A 269 22.02 -3.99 18.16
CA GLN A 269 23.24 -3.18 18.23
C GLN A 269 24.15 -3.57 19.41
N GLU A 270 23.57 -3.89 20.58
CA GLU A 270 24.33 -4.34 21.77
C GLU A 270 25.07 -5.67 21.54
N GLU A 271 24.44 -6.63 20.86
CA GLU A 271 25.07 -7.92 20.56
C GLU A 271 26.17 -7.75 19.51
N LEU A 272 25.93 -6.91 18.50
CA LEU A 272 26.91 -6.57 17.47
C LEU A 272 28.16 -5.93 18.09
N ASP A 273 27.99 -4.92 18.95
CA ASP A 273 29.12 -4.23 19.59
C ASP A 273 29.96 -5.19 20.46
N ARG A 274 29.30 -6.12 21.17
CA ARG A 274 29.98 -7.19 21.91
C ARG A 274 30.79 -8.10 20.98
N VAL A 275 30.19 -8.57 19.88
CA VAL A 275 30.87 -9.43 18.91
C VAL A 275 32.10 -8.71 18.34
N LEU A 276 31.95 -7.44 17.94
CA LEU A 276 33.03 -6.63 17.39
C LEU A 276 34.13 -6.34 18.41
N ALA A 277 33.80 -6.15 19.69
CA ALA A 277 34.80 -6.01 20.75
C ALA A 277 35.65 -7.28 20.91
N VAL A 278 35.03 -8.47 20.84
CA VAL A 278 35.76 -9.74 20.87
C VAL A 278 36.63 -9.91 19.62
N VAL A 279 36.13 -9.52 18.45
CA VAL A 279 36.91 -9.52 17.20
C VAL A 279 38.14 -8.61 17.34
N ALA A 280 37.95 -7.37 17.80
CA ALA A 280 39.04 -6.40 17.98
C ALA A 280 40.11 -6.93 18.93
N ALA A 281 39.73 -7.45 20.11
CA ALA A 281 40.66 -8.04 21.06
C ALA A 281 41.42 -9.24 20.47
N SER A 282 40.71 -10.11 19.74
CA SER A 282 41.33 -11.29 19.12
C SER A 282 42.32 -10.92 18.00
N VAL A 283 42.06 -9.84 17.26
CA VAL A 283 43.00 -9.29 16.27
C VAL A 283 44.22 -8.66 16.94
N ALA A 284 44.00 -7.95 18.06
CA ALA A 284 45.07 -7.31 18.82
C ALA A 284 46.07 -8.34 19.38
N ASP A 285 45.56 -9.44 19.94
CA ASP A 285 46.34 -10.49 20.59
C ASP A 285 46.99 -11.49 19.60
N SER A 286 46.56 -11.50 18.33
CA SER A 286 47.05 -12.45 17.34
C SER A 286 48.47 -12.13 16.85
N THR A 287 49.30 -13.17 16.76
CA THR A 287 50.66 -13.16 16.22
C THR A 287 50.79 -13.90 14.88
N SER A 288 49.68 -14.34 14.28
CA SER A 288 49.67 -15.13 13.04
C SER A 288 50.15 -14.32 11.83
N GLU A 289 50.71 -15.00 10.83
CA GLU A 289 51.12 -14.39 9.56
C GLU A 289 49.90 -13.97 8.71
N ARG A 290 48.81 -14.73 8.79
CA ARG A 290 47.56 -14.45 8.08
C ARG A 290 46.36 -14.62 9.00
N LEU A 291 45.42 -13.68 8.97
CA LEU A 291 44.19 -13.70 9.76
C LEU A 291 42.98 -13.56 8.85
N ILE A 292 42.02 -14.48 8.97
CA ILE A 292 40.76 -14.46 8.23
C ILE A 292 39.63 -14.30 9.24
N VAL A 293 38.90 -13.20 9.15
CA VAL A 293 37.69 -12.95 9.93
C VAL A 293 36.51 -13.00 8.98
N ARG A 294 35.58 -13.92 9.22
CA ARG A 294 34.37 -14.05 8.40
C ARG A 294 33.12 -14.14 9.24
N THR A 295 32.03 -13.57 8.75
CA THR A 295 30.71 -13.85 9.32
C THR A 295 30.38 -15.33 9.16
N ALA A 296 29.84 -15.94 10.20
CA ALA A 296 29.43 -17.33 10.17
C ALA A 296 28.07 -17.49 9.43
N PRO A 297 27.79 -18.66 8.84
CA PRO A 297 26.51 -18.97 8.23
C PRO A 297 25.31 -18.71 9.16
N LEU A 298 24.12 -18.45 8.59
CA LEU A 298 22.94 -18.04 9.35
C LEU A 298 22.44 -19.11 10.35
N ASP A 299 22.69 -20.37 10.04
CA ASP A 299 22.37 -21.56 10.83
C ASP A 299 23.41 -21.90 11.91
N SER A 300 24.53 -21.17 11.97
CA SER A 300 25.54 -21.33 13.01
C SER A 300 25.16 -20.59 14.30
N THR A 301 25.52 -21.16 15.45
CA THR A 301 25.46 -20.48 16.75
C THR A 301 26.49 -19.35 16.86
N ALA A 302 27.51 -19.35 16.00
CA ALA A 302 28.50 -18.29 15.87
C ALA A 302 27.98 -17.13 15.00
N ALA A 303 28.39 -15.91 15.34
CA ALA A 303 28.25 -14.72 14.51
C ALA A 303 29.46 -14.54 13.60
N VAL A 304 30.66 -14.78 14.13
CA VAL A 304 31.93 -14.53 13.44
C VAL A 304 32.90 -15.65 13.76
N THR A 305 33.65 -16.11 12.76
CA THR A 305 34.77 -17.03 12.92
C THR A 305 36.06 -16.31 12.56
N LEU A 306 37.07 -16.43 13.42
CA LEU A 306 38.42 -15.96 13.21
C LEU A 306 39.34 -17.17 13.05
N VAL A 307 40.14 -17.16 11.98
CA VAL A 307 41.14 -18.18 11.68
C VAL A 307 42.49 -17.49 11.48
N GLY A 308 43.46 -17.77 12.35
CA GLY A 308 44.85 -17.36 12.21
C GLY A 308 45.68 -18.50 11.65
N LEU A 309 46.50 -18.20 10.66
CA LEU A 309 47.37 -19.15 9.97
C LEU A 309 48.83 -18.67 10.05
N SER A 310 49.74 -19.59 10.32
CA SER A 310 51.19 -19.41 10.22
C SER A 310 51.77 -20.26 9.09
N LYS A 311 53.03 -19.99 8.73
CA LYS A 311 53.72 -20.76 7.71
C LYS A 311 54.05 -22.17 8.26
N PRO A 312 53.83 -23.25 7.48
CA PRO A 312 54.18 -24.60 7.91
C PRO A 312 55.66 -24.69 8.28
N ALA A 313 55.94 -25.38 9.38
CA ALA A 313 57.31 -25.74 9.72
C ALA A 313 57.89 -26.62 8.59
N PRO A 314 59.15 -26.44 8.17
CA PRO A 314 59.72 -27.24 7.10
C PRO A 314 59.71 -28.73 7.47
N GLY A 315 58.82 -29.51 6.84
CA GLY A 315 58.67 -30.96 7.03
C GLY A 315 57.31 -31.46 7.55
N SER A 316 56.33 -30.59 7.82
CA SER A 316 54.96 -31.01 8.15
C SER A 316 54.11 -31.26 6.90
N GLU A 317 53.38 -32.39 6.86
CA GLU A 317 52.40 -32.73 5.82
C GLU A 317 50.94 -32.60 6.32
N ASP A 318 50.74 -32.20 7.58
CA ASP A 318 49.41 -32.05 8.20
C ASP A 318 48.88 -30.62 8.01
N PRO A 319 47.78 -30.39 7.27
CA PRO A 319 47.22 -29.06 7.06
C PRO A 319 46.68 -28.40 8.35
N ASP A 320 46.46 -29.16 9.42
CA ASP A 320 46.04 -28.63 10.72
C ASP A 320 47.21 -28.05 11.55
N ASP A 321 48.47 -28.34 11.19
CA ASP A 321 49.67 -27.76 11.84
C ASP A 321 49.87 -26.25 11.50
N ASP A 322 49.10 -25.72 10.55
CA ASP A 322 49.21 -24.33 10.07
C ASP A 322 48.26 -23.36 10.78
N VAL A 323 47.39 -23.82 11.69
CA VAL A 323 46.34 -23.01 12.34
C VAL A 323 46.74 -22.61 13.77
N ASP A 324 47.16 -21.36 13.96
CA ASP A 324 47.53 -20.85 15.30
C ASP A 324 46.32 -20.43 16.15
N LEU A 325 45.23 -20.02 15.49
CA LEU A 325 44.08 -19.42 16.15
C LEU A 325 42.80 -19.87 15.45
N TRP A 326 41.94 -20.56 16.19
CA TRP A 326 40.55 -20.78 15.80
C TRP A 326 39.63 -20.21 16.87
N ARG A 327 38.81 -19.22 16.51
CA ARG A 327 37.87 -18.62 17.45
C ARG A 327 36.52 -18.35 16.81
N GLU A 328 35.48 -18.90 17.42
CA GLU A 328 34.09 -18.61 17.08
C GLU A 328 33.49 -17.68 18.13
N VAL A 329 32.95 -16.55 17.68
CA VAL A 329 32.27 -15.58 18.53
C VAL A 329 30.76 -15.86 18.44
N PRO A 330 30.08 -16.26 19.53
CA PRO A 330 28.67 -16.62 19.49
C PRO A 330 27.78 -15.41 19.19
N ARG A 331 26.61 -15.62 18.56
CA ARG A 331 25.63 -14.56 18.26
C ARG A 331 25.09 -13.91 19.53
N SER A 332 24.55 -14.72 20.44
CA SER A 332 24.06 -14.27 21.74
C SER A 332 24.94 -14.73 22.88
N ALA A 333 24.98 -13.94 23.96
CA ALA A 333 25.71 -14.27 25.18
C ALA A 333 25.16 -15.55 25.86
N ALA A 334 23.87 -15.85 25.68
CA ALA A 334 23.21 -17.02 26.27
C ALA A 334 23.62 -18.36 25.61
N ALA A 335 24.13 -18.34 24.37
CA ALA A 335 24.52 -19.55 23.66
C ALA A 335 25.87 -20.13 24.15
N GLY A 336 26.65 -19.35 24.91
CA GLY A 336 27.95 -19.78 25.46
C GLY A 336 27.87 -20.52 26.81
N SER A 337 26.67 -20.68 27.38
CA SER A 337 26.45 -21.35 28.68
C SER A 337 25.65 -22.65 28.54
N ASP A 338 26.08 -23.54 27.63
CA ASP A 338 25.71 -24.96 27.71
C ASP A 338 26.97 -25.79 28.03
N PRO A 339 27.12 -26.33 29.27
CA PRO A 339 28.25 -27.19 29.63
C PRO A 339 28.19 -28.59 28.98
N GLY A 340 27.29 -28.84 28.02
CA GLY A 340 26.98 -30.17 27.50
C GLY A 340 27.66 -30.60 26.19
N ARG A 341 28.94 -30.33 25.92
CA ARG A 341 29.64 -31.05 24.82
C ARG A 341 31.17 -31.15 24.93
N ARG A 342 31.65 -31.84 25.96
CA ARG A 342 32.91 -32.60 25.88
C ARG A 342 32.59 -34.09 25.84
N SER A 343 32.80 -34.70 24.68
CA SER A 343 33.36 -36.06 24.46
C SER A 343 32.76 -36.68 23.18
N ARG A 344 33.51 -36.62 22.08
CA ARG A 344 33.70 -37.77 21.18
C ARG A 344 35.09 -37.67 20.59
N GLN A 345 36.06 -38.07 21.42
CA GLN A 345 37.34 -38.59 20.98
C GLN A 345 37.11 -40.01 20.44
N GLY A 346 37.91 -40.40 19.46
CA GLY A 346 37.68 -41.56 18.60
C GLY A 346 37.62 -42.93 19.29
N THR A 347 37.04 -43.86 18.56
CA THR A 347 37.30 -45.29 18.67
C THR A 347 37.59 -45.82 17.28
N MET A 348 38.86 -46.16 17.07
CA MET A 348 39.26 -47.27 16.20
C MET A 348 38.55 -48.55 16.67
N GLU A 349 37.91 -49.24 15.73
CA GLU A 349 37.74 -50.70 15.65
C GLU A 349 37.81 -50.97 14.13
N SER A 350 38.86 -51.54 13.52
CA SER A 350 39.30 -52.94 13.58
C SER A 350 38.16 -53.96 13.43
N THR A 351 37.64 -54.11 12.22
CA THR A 351 37.62 -55.42 11.51
C THR A 351 37.51 -55.22 10.01
#